data_AF-H5TF55-F1
#
_entry.id   AF-H5TF55-F1
#
_cell.length_a   1.000
_cell.length_b   1.000
_cell.length_c   1.000
_cell.angle_alpha   90.00
_cell.angle_beta   90.00
_cell.angle_gamma   90.00
#
_symmetry.space_group_name_H-M   'P 1'
#
loop_
_entity.id
_entity.type
_entity.pdbx_description
1 polymer ?
#
loop_
_entity_poly.entity_id
_entity_poly.type
_entity_poly.pdbx_seq_one_letter_code
_entity_poly.pdbx_strand_id
1 'polypeptide(L)' 'MTNFTADAVMLVLNDRVYSEDRVVRCYSTFEKLVYEKNV' A
#
# COMPACT_ATOMS: atom_id res chain seq x y z
N MET A 1 11.06 5.38 -7.36
CA MET A 1 10.53 6.72 -7.65
C MET A 1 9.27 6.52 -8.46
N THR A 2 8.10 6.97 -7.99
CA THR A 2 6.86 6.89 -8.78
C THR A 2 6.81 8.07 -9.74
N ASN A 3 6.77 7.78 -11.04
CA ASN A 3 6.74 8.79 -12.10
C ASN A 3 5.29 9.13 -12.43
N PHE A 4 4.72 10.10 -11.72
CA PHE A 4 3.47 10.74 -12.11
C PHE A 4 3.78 12.10 -12.73
N THR A 5 3.08 12.44 -13.82
CA THR A 5 3.13 13.78 -14.40
C THR A 5 2.35 14.77 -13.52
N ALA A 6 2.61 16.06 -13.67
CA ALA A 6 1.97 17.09 -12.86
C ALA A 6 0.44 17.15 -13.03
N ASP A 7 -0.07 16.65 -14.15
CA ASP A 7 -1.49 16.59 -14.54
C ASP A 7 -2.13 15.21 -14.32
N ALA A 8 -1.40 14.25 -13.75
CA ALA A 8 -1.92 12.90 -13.53
C ALA A 8 -3.05 12.89 -12.49
N VAL A 9 -4.17 12.23 -12.82
CA VAL A 9 -5.26 11.93 -11.90
C VAL A 9 -5.39 10.42 -11.78
N MET A 10 -5.30 9.88 -10.57
CA MET A 10 -5.45 8.45 -10.28
C MET A 10 -6.75 8.20 -9.52
N LEU A 11 -7.67 7.47 -10.13
CA LEU A 11 -8.86 6.94 -9.46
C LEU A 11 -8.56 5.54 -8.94
N VAL A 12 -8.74 5.31 -7.64
CA VAL A 12 -8.51 4.01 -7.00
C VAL A 12 -9.79 3.52 -6.36
N LEU A 13 -10.24 2.34 -6.76
CA LEU A 13 -11.34 1.63 -6.11
C LEU A 13 -10.79 0.70 -5.03
N ASN A 14 -11.40 0.69 -3.86
CA ASN A 14 -11.05 -0.20 -2.77
C ASN A 14 -12.26 -1.06 -2.41
N ASP A 15 -12.02 -2.33 -2.12
CA ASP A 15 -13.04 -3.30 -1.67
C ASP A 15 -13.44 -3.08 -0.20
N ARG A 16 -12.71 -2.21 0.53
CA ARG A 16 -12.91 -1.96 1.96
C ARG A 16 -12.91 -0.47 2.30
N VAL A 17 -13.62 -0.14 3.37
CA VAL A 17 -13.57 1.19 4.00
C VAL A 17 -12.16 1.47 4.53
N TYR A 18 -11.71 2.71 4.38
CA TYR A 18 -10.41 3.19 4.86
C TYR A 18 -10.26 3.00 6.38
N SER A 19 -9.07 2.58 6.80
CA SER A 19 -8.65 2.48 8.19
C SER A 19 -7.14 2.65 8.27
N GLU A 20 -6.67 3.54 9.16
CA GLU A 20 -5.23 3.81 9.35
C GLU A 20 -4.47 2.58 9.85
N ASP A 21 -5.12 1.73 10.66
CA ASP A 21 -4.52 0.53 11.23
C ASP A 21 -4.09 -0.51 10.18
N ARG A 22 -4.60 -0.39 8.95
CA ARG A 22 -4.28 -1.29 7.84
C ARG A 22 -3.07 -0.86 7.02
N VAL A 23 -2.51 0.33 7.30
CA VAL A 23 -1.42 0.89 6.49
C VAL A 23 -0.07 0.48 7.06
N VAL A 24 0.62 -0.44 6.39
CA VAL A 24 2.02 -0.77 6.69
C VAL A 24 2.94 0.18 5.92
N ARG A 25 3.56 1.12 6.62
CA ARG A 25 4.43 2.15 6.01
C ARG A 25 5.89 1.73 5.85
N CYS A 26 6.34 0.75 6.65
CA CYS A 26 7.74 0.30 6.64
C CYS A 26 7.90 -0.96 5.79
N TYR A 27 8.80 -0.89 4.81
CA TYR A 27 9.07 -2.01 3.89
C TYR A 27 9.61 -3.26 4.62
N SER A 28 10.51 -3.10 5.59
CA SER A 28 11.04 -4.23 6.37
C SER A 28 9.97 -4.91 7.24
N THR A 29 8.97 -4.16 7.72
CA THR A 29 7.82 -4.72 8.41
C THR A 29 6.93 -5.50 7.45
N PHE A 30 6.69 -4.95 6.26
CA PHE A 30 5.95 -5.63 5.20
C PHE A 30 6.62 -6.96 4.82
N GLU A 31 7.93 -6.98 4.55
CA GLU A 31 8.66 -8.21 4.20
C GLU A 31 8.54 -9.30 5.27
N LYS A 32 8.67 -8.93 6.55
CA LYS A 32 8.49 -9.88 7.66
C LYS A 32 7.08 -10.45 7.69
N LEU A 33 6.06 -9.62 7.52
CA LEU A 33 4.67 -10.06 7.52
C LEU A 33 4.38 -11.01 6.35
N VAL A 34 4.90 -10.72 5.16
CA VAL A 34 4.76 -11.58 3.98
C VAL A 34 5.43 -12.94 4.22
N TYR A 35 6.67 -12.93 4.73
CA TYR A 35 7.41 -14.15 5.06
C TYR A 35 6.70 -15.00 6.13
N GLU A 36 6.25 -14.40 7.24
CA GLU A 36 5.58 -15.12 8.33
C GLU A 36 4.21 -15.68 7.92
N LYS A 37 3.53 -15.04 6.97
CA LYS A 37 2.20 -15.45 6.52
C LYS A 37 2.23 -16.39 5.32
N ASN A 38 3.40 -16.73 4.77
CA ASN A 38 3.57 -17.50 3.53
C ASN A 38 2.69 -16.96 2.38
N VAL A 39 2.59 -15.64 2.28
CA VAL A 39 1.84 -14.94 1.21
C VAL A 39 2.76 -14.63 0.05
#